data_AF-A0A0S7Y7D7-F1
#
_entry.id   AF-A0A0S7Y7D7-F1
#
_cell.length_a   1.000
_cell.length_b   1.000
_cell.length_c   1.000
_cell.angle_alpha   90.00
_cell.angle_beta   90.00
_cell.angle_gamma   90.00
#
_symmetry.space_group_name_H-M   'P 1'
#
loop_
_entity.id
_entity.type
_entity.pdbx_description
1 polymer ?
#
loop_
_entity_poly.entity_id
_entity_poly.type
_entity_poly.pdbx_seq_one_letter_code
_entity_poly.pdbx_strand_id
1 'polypeptide(L)'
;MGFSAVIILAQIVTAVPVGVAFGVAVYVTQPESVAQATLGTLATNGLFLSLTVLVTTPPCVGLTFLFAWLRRRQIPVRRYLGLGAASARRTAVWLGATVLFAGAATALALVVPDPIASNFMVKVYETSVFPPLMVVAFVVAAPLFEELLFRGFLFEGIRRSRLGAAG
;
A
#
# COMPACT_ATOMS: atom_id res chain seq x y z
N MET A 1 -0.58 -17.09 -10.73
CA MET A 1 -1.17 -16.90 -9.39
C MET A 1 -0.20 -17.22 -8.26
N GLY A 2 0.63 -18.27 -8.34
CA GLY A 2 1.56 -18.65 -7.25
C GLY A 2 2.49 -17.54 -6.72
N PHE A 3 3.21 -16.81 -7.58
CA PHE A 3 4.14 -15.78 -7.12
C PHE A 3 3.47 -14.57 -6.45
N SER A 4 2.25 -14.19 -6.84
CA SER A 4 1.52 -13.11 -6.19
C SER A 4 1.11 -13.48 -4.76
N ALA A 5 0.69 -14.73 -4.55
CA ALA A 5 0.39 -15.24 -3.22
C ALA A 5 1.62 -15.23 -2.31
N VAL A 6 2.82 -15.48 -2.86
CA VAL A 6 4.08 -15.39 -2.10
C VAL A 6 4.39 -13.94 -1.70
N ILE A 7 4.12 -12.96 -2.56
CA ILE A 7 4.29 -11.53 -2.20
C ILE A 7 3.33 -11.15 -1.06
N ILE A 8 2.05 -11.56 -1.16
CA ILE A 8 1.05 -11.32 -0.10
C ILE A 8 1.46 -12.01 1.21
N LEU A 9 1.94 -13.25 1.13
CA LEU A 9 2.44 -13.97 2.31
C LEU A 9 3.63 -13.24 2.93
N ALA A 10 4.57 -12.74 2.12
CA ALA A 10 5.70 -11.97 2.61
C ALA A 10 5.26 -10.68 3.29
N GLN A 11 4.22 -10.01 2.79
CA GLN A 11 3.62 -8.86 3.45
C GLN A 11 3.07 -9.23 4.84
N ILE A 12 2.32 -10.32 4.96
CA ILE A 12 1.80 -10.78 6.25
C ILE A 12 2.94 -11.15 7.21
N VAL A 13 3.91 -11.94 6.75
CA VAL A 13 5.05 -12.39 7.54
C VAL A 13 5.91 -11.22 8.03
N THR A 14 6.00 -10.14 7.27
CA THR A 14 6.76 -8.94 7.67
C THR A 14 5.94 -7.98 8.52
N ALA A 15 4.62 -7.91 8.33
CA ALA A 15 3.74 -7.06 9.14
C ALA A 15 3.55 -7.58 10.57
N VAL A 16 3.45 -8.91 10.76
CA VAL A 16 3.21 -9.51 12.09
C VAL A 16 4.31 -9.14 13.11
N PRO A 17 5.62 -9.29 12.81
CA PRO A 17 6.69 -8.86 13.72
C PRO A 17 6.63 -7.36 14.07
N VAL A 18 6.25 -6.50 13.12
CA VAL A 18 6.10 -5.06 13.38
C VAL A 18 4.96 -4.82 14.37
N GLY A 19 3.82 -5.50 14.18
CA GLY A 19 2.70 -5.44 15.12
C GLY A 19 3.08 -5.91 16.52
N VAL A 20 3.79 -7.04 16.62
CA VAL A 20 4.26 -7.57 17.91
C VAL A 20 5.26 -6.61 18.57
N ALA A 21 6.28 -6.16 17.85
CA ALA A 21 7.30 -5.25 18.38
C ALA A 21 6.70 -3.91 18.83
N PHE A 22 5.77 -3.36 18.04
CA PHE A 22 5.05 -2.13 18.40
C PHE A 22 4.18 -2.33 19.64
N GLY A 23 3.41 -3.42 19.70
CA GLY A 23 2.59 -3.75 20.87
C GLY A 23 3.41 -3.93 22.15
N VAL A 24 4.56 -4.61 22.08
CA VAL A 24 5.49 -4.77 23.20
C VAL A 24 6.07 -3.41 23.63
N ALA A 25 6.48 -2.57 22.68
CA ALA A 25 7.02 -1.24 22.99
C ALA A 25 5.97 -0.36 23.70
N VAL A 26 4.72 -0.38 23.25
CA VAL A 26 3.61 0.33 23.91
C VAL A 26 3.34 -0.25 25.31
N TYR A 27 3.36 -1.57 25.46
CA TYR A 27 3.17 -2.23 26.76
C TYR A 27 4.23 -1.84 27.79
N VAL A 28 5.51 -1.82 27.39
CA VAL A 28 6.61 -1.48 28.29
C VAL A 28 6.61 0.00 28.67
N THR A 29 6.22 0.89 27.76
CA THR A 29 6.27 2.34 27.98
C THR A 29 5.01 2.88 28.65
N GLN A 30 3.85 2.28 28.40
CA GLN A 30 2.55 2.73 28.89
C GLN A 30 1.62 1.53 29.18
N PRO A 31 1.82 0.80 30.29
CA PRO A 31 1.09 -0.44 30.59
C PRO A 31 -0.43 -0.25 30.63
N GLU A 32 -0.91 0.88 31.15
CA GLU A 32 -2.34 1.18 31.24
C GLU A 32 -3.01 1.47 29.89
N SER A 33 -2.23 1.92 28.90
CA SER A 33 -2.72 2.18 27.55
C SER A 33 -3.05 0.89 26.78
N VAL A 34 -2.36 -0.20 27.08
CA VAL A 34 -2.56 -1.50 26.42
C VAL A 34 -3.86 -2.15 26.87
N ALA A 35 -4.30 -1.93 28.11
CA ALA A 35 -5.60 -2.40 28.59
C ALA A 35 -6.78 -1.75 27.84
N GLN A 36 -6.58 -0.56 27.27
CA GLN A 36 -7.57 0.16 26.46
C GLN A 36 -7.31 0.06 24.95
N ALA A 37 -6.16 -0.48 24.53
CA ALA A 37 -5.78 -0.65 23.15
C ALA A 37 -6.64 -1.72 22.48
N THR A 38 -7.75 -1.29 21.89
CA THR A 38 -8.60 -2.14 21.05
C THR A 38 -7.95 -2.28 19.67
N LEU A 39 -8.20 -3.40 18.97
CA LEU A 39 -7.75 -3.61 17.58
C LEU A 39 -8.06 -2.43 16.65
N GLY A 40 -9.20 -1.76 16.85
CA GLY A 40 -9.59 -0.56 16.08
C GLY A 40 -8.68 0.66 16.32
N THR A 41 -8.12 0.81 17.52
CA THR A 41 -7.19 1.89 17.87
C THR A 41 -5.83 1.66 17.21
N LEU A 42 -5.33 0.42 17.18
CA LEU A 42 -4.12 0.10 16.42
C LEU A 42 -4.33 0.27 14.91
N ALA A 43 -5.48 -0.17 14.39
CA ALA A 43 -5.79 -0.07 12.96
C ALA A 43 -5.82 1.38 12.44
N THR A 44 -5.97 2.37 13.32
CA THR A 44 -5.97 3.81 12.99
C THR A 44 -4.75 4.55 13.54
N ASN A 45 -3.77 3.86 14.12
CA ASN A 45 -2.58 4.49 14.69
C ASN A 45 -1.57 4.84 13.58
N GLY A 46 -1.30 6.13 13.41
CA GLY A 46 -0.45 6.65 12.34
C GLY A 46 0.99 6.17 12.39
N LEU A 47 1.58 6.09 13.59
CA LEU A 47 2.95 5.60 13.74
C LEU A 47 3.04 4.11 13.39
N PHE A 48 2.13 3.29 13.94
CA PHE A 48 2.08 1.85 13.67
C PHE A 48 1.91 1.56 12.17
N LEU A 49 0.95 2.22 11.51
CA LEU A 49 0.72 2.01 10.09
C LEU A 49 1.90 2.46 9.23
N SER A 50 2.49 3.62 9.56
CA SER A 50 3.66 4.13 8.82
C SER A 50 4.85 3.18 8.91
N LEU A 51 5.15 2.67 10.12
CA LEU A 51 6.20 1.67 10.32
C LEU A 51 5.88 0.37 9.58
N THR A 52 4.65 -0.10 9.66
CA THR A 52 4.21 -1.31 8.96
C THR A 52 4.42 -1.18 7.46
N VAL A 53 3.98 -0.07 6.85
CA VAL A 53 4.18 0.18 5.42
C VAL A 53 5.67 0.25 5.06
N LEU A 54 6.47 0.99 5.83
CA LEU A 54 7.90 1.17 5.54
C LEU A 54 8.72 -0.11 5.69
N VAL A 55 8.36 -0.98 6.63
CA VAL A 55 9.06 -2.25 6.85
C VAL A 55 8.62 -3.32 5.84
N THR A 56 7.33 -3.35 5.49
CA THR A 56 6.78 -4.37 4.56
C THR A 56 7.07 -4.03 3.10
N THR A 57 7.20 -2.75 2.74
CA THR A 57 7.40 -2.32 1.35
C THR A 57 8.69 -2.87 0.72
N PRO A 58 9.90 -2.71 1.32
CA PRO A 58 11.15 -3.18 0.71
C PRO A 58 11.19 -4.68 0.37
N PRO A 59 10.80 -5.62 1.25
CA PRO A 59 10.79 -7.04 0.90
C PRO A 59 9.75 -7.35 -0.18
N CYS A 60 8.58 -6.71 -0.15
CA CYS A 60 7.55 -6.93 -1.17
C CYS A 60 7.99 -6.39 -2.55
N VAL A 61 8.61 -5.22 -2.60
CA VAL A 61 9.22 -4.66 -3.81
C VAL A 61 10.35 -5.56 -4.30
N GLY A 62 11.24 -6.00 -3.41
CA GLY A 62 12.35 -6.91 -3.73
C GLY A 62 11.86 -8.22 -4.35
N LEU A 63 10.84 -8.85 -3.76
CA LEU A 63 10.22 -10.07 -4.30
C LEU A 63 9.54 -9.82 -5.65
N THR A 64 8.86 -8.69 -5.81
CA THR A 64 8.24 -8.29 -7.08
C THR A 64 9.28 -8.19 -8.18
N PHE A 65 10.42 -7.54 -7.90
CA PHE A 65 11.56 -7.48 -8.81
C PHE A 65 12.19 -8.85 -9.07
N LEU A 66 12.38 -9.66 -8.04
CA LEU A 66 12.95 -11.01 -8.16
C LEU A 66 12.10 -11.89 -9.08
N PHE A 67 10.78 -11.90 -8.88
CA PHE A 67 9.88 -12.71 -9.70
C PHE A 67 9.76 -12.19 -11.13
N ALA A 68 9.78 -10.87 -11.34
CA ALA A 68 9.91 -10.31 -12.68
C ALA A 68 11.25 -10.71 -13.35
N TRP A 69 12.34 -10.72 -12.57
CA TRP A 69 13.66 -11.12 -13.03
C TRP A 69 13.75 -12.62 -13.37
N LEU A 70 13.12 -13.51 -12.61
CA LEU A 70 13.04 -14.93 -12.96
C LEU A 70 12.35 -15.15 -14.32
N ARG A 71 11.46 -14.24 -14.71
CA ARG A 71 10.76 -14.26 -16.01
C ARG A 71 11.48 -13.51 -17.12
N ARG A 72 12.69 -12.98 -16.87
CA ARG A 72 13.45 -12.15 -17.81
C ARG A 72 13.72 -12.79 -19.17
N ARG A 73 13.79 -14.13 -19.22
CA ARG A 73 14.01 -14.88 -20.46
C ARG A 73 12.88 -14.72 -21.47
N GLN A 74 11.67 -14.39 -21.01
CA GLN A 74 10.51 -14.18 -21.88
C GLN A 74 10.29 -12.69 -22.18
N ILE A 75 10.52 -11.82 -21.19
CA ILE A 75 10.23 -10.39 -21.26
C ILE A 75 11.25 -9.64 -20.40
N PRO A 76 11.88 -8.56 -20.89
CA PRO A 76 12.78 -7.78 -20.05
C PRO A 76 12.05 -7.20 -18.83
N VAL A 77 12.71 -7.20 -17.66
CA VAL A 77 12.12 -6.78 -16.37
C VAL A 77 11.46 -5.40 -16.44
N ARG A 78 12.09 -4.45 -17.14
CA ARG A 78 11.54 -3.09 -17.35
C ARG A 78 10.18 -3.12 -18.04
N ARG A 79 9.99 -4.00 -19.03
CA ARG A 79 8.73 -4.15 -19.75
C ARG A 79 7.73 -4.97 -18.94
N TYR A 80 8.19 -5.97 -18.18
CA TYR A 80 7.36 -6.76 -17.28
C TYR A 80 6.72 -5.90 -16.19
N LEU A 81 7.52 -5.09 -15.50
CA LEU A 81 7.07 -4.20 -14.43
C LEU A 81 6.47 -2.88 -14.95
N GLY A 82 6.41 -2.69 -16.28
CA GLY A 82 5.88 -1.47 -16.87
C GLY A 82 6.64 -0.21 -16.47
N LEU A 83 7.97 -0.27 -16.29
CA LEU A 83 8.84 0.87 -15.92
C LEU A 83 9.07 1.87 -17.07
N GLY A 84 8.10 2.02 -17.96
CA GLY A 84 8.12 3.01 -19.03
C GLY A 84 7.66 4.37 -18.54
N ALA A 85 8.31 5.44 -19.01
CA ALA A 85 7.83 6.79 -18.77
C ALA A 85 6.49 7.00 -19.49
N ALA A 86 5.44 7.34 -18.76
CA ALA A 86 4.21 7.83 -19.36
C ALA A 86 4.46 9.23 -19.95
N SER A 87 3.88 9.53 -21.11
CA SER A 87 3.95 10.88 -21.69
C SER A 87 3.34 11.88 -20.71
N ALA A 88 4.00 13.01 -20.45
CA ALA A 88 3.54 14.03 -19.50
C ALA A 88 2.08 14.44 -19.71
N ARG A 89 1.62 14.53 -20.97
CA ARG A 89 0.21 14.78 -21.31
C ARG A 89 -0.74 13.71 -20.75
N ARG A 90 -0.42 12.42 -20.93
CA ARG A 90 -1.23 11.32 -20.36
C ARG A 90 -1.23 11.37 -18.84
N THR A 91 -0.06 11.60 -18.24
CA THR A 91 0.07 11.75 -16.79
C THR A 91 -0.81 12.89 -16.26
N ALA A 92 -0.79 14.06 -16.90
CA ALA A 92 -1.61 15.21 -16.53
C ALA A 92 -3.12 14.94 -16.67
N VAL A 93 -3.54 14.27 -17.75
CA VAL A 93 -4.95 13.88 -17.95
C VAL A 93 -5.42 12.93 -16.85
N TRP A 94 -4.63 11.89 -16.54
CA TRP A 94 -4.98 10.94 -15.50
C TRP A 94 -4.92 11.55 -14.09
N LEU A 95 -3.95 12.43 -13.81
CA LEU A 95 -3.93 13.21 -12.57
C LEU A 95 -5.18 14.08 -12.45
N GLY A 96 -5.55 14.80 -13.51
CA GLY A 96 -6.78 15.61 -13.54
C GLY A 96 -8.03 14.76 -13.32
N ALA A 97 -8.12 13.59 -13.95
CA ALA A 97 -9.21 12.65 -13.76
C ALA A 97 -9.26 12.11 -12.32
N THR A 98 -8.12 11.79 -11.71
CA THR A 98 -8.03 11.34 -10.32
C THR A 98 -8.45 12.44 -9.34
N VAL A 99 -8.00 13.69 -9.56
CA VAL A 99 -8.41 14.83 -8.74
C VAL A 99 -9.90 15.11 -8.88
N LEU A 100 -10.43 15.07 -10.10
CA LEU A 100 -11.86 15.22 -10.36
C LEU A 100 -12.68 14.12 -9.69
N PHE A 101 -12.23 12.86 -9.82
CA PHE A 101 -12.86 11.71 -9.19
C PHE A 101 -12.82 11.82 -7.66
N ALA A 102 -11.69 12.20 -7.08
CA ALA A 102 -11.55 12.43 -5.65
C ALA A 102 -12.50 13.54 -5.18
N GLY A 103 -12.57 14.67 -5.88
CA GLY A 103 -13.49 15.75 -5.58
C GLY A 103 -14.96 15.33 -5.68
N ALA A 104 -15.32 14.55 -6.70
CA ALA A 104 -16.67 14.00 -6.85
C ALA A 104 -17.01 13.01 -5.72
N ALA A 105 -16.07 12.14 -5.34
CA ALA A 105 -16.22 11.21 -4.22
C ALA A 105 -16.38 11.96 -2.89
N THR A 106 -15.62 13.03 -2.67
CA THR A 106 -15.77 13.91 -1.50
C THR A 106 -17.13 14.59 -1.50
N ALA A 107 -17.59 15.14 -2.63
CA ALA A 107 -18.90 15.76 -2.73
C ALA A 107 -20.03 14.75 -2.45
N LEU A 108 -19.91 13.52 -2.97
CA LEU A 108 -20.86 12.45 -2.67
C LEU A 108 -20.86 12.10 -1.18
N ALA A 109 -19.70 12.06 -0.53
CA ALA A 109 -19.57 11.81 0.90
C ALA A 109 -20.20 12.89 1.79
N LEU A 110 -20.44 14.11 1.27
CA LEU A 110 -21.20 15.14 2.00
C LEU A 110 -22.70 14.84 2.06
N VAL A 111 -23.22 14.04 1.11
CA VAL A 111 -24.65 13.75 0.96
C VAL A 111 -24.99 12.35 1.48
N VAL A 112 -24.02 11.42 1.43
CA VAL A 112 -24.16 10.07 1.98
C VAL A 112 -23.68 10.09 3.43
N PRO A 113 -24.56 9.91 4.43
CA PRO A 113 -24.12 9.75 5.81
C PRO A 113 -23.44 8.39 5.97
N ASP A 114 -22.12 8.34 5.78
CA ASP A 114 -21.32 7.15 6.07
C ASP A 114 -20.24 7.44 7.14
N PRO A 115 -20.28 6.76 8.32
CA PRO A 115 -19.38 7.02 9.45
C PRO A 115 -17.91 6.59 9.27
N ILE A 116 -17.57 5.76 8.27
CA ILE A 116 -16.37 4.91 8.37
C ILE A 116 -15.14 5.44 7.59
N ALA A 117 -15.32 6.03 6.41
CA ALA A 117 -14.18 6.46 5.57
C ALA A 117 -13.66 7.88 5.87
N SER A 118 -14.55 8.80 6.28
CA SER A 118 -14.21 10.23 6.41
C SER A 118 -13.14 10.51 7.47
N ASN A 119 -13.07 9.71 8.54
CA ASN A 119 -12.21 10.00 9.69
C ASN A 119 -11.00 9.07 9.82
N PHE A 120 -10.85 8.06 8.96
CA PHE A 120 -9.72 7.13 9.06
C PHE A 120 -8.38 7.86 8.92
N MET A 121 -8.18 8.53 7.77
CA MET A 121 -6.92 9.24 7.51
C MET A 121 -6.71 10.42 8.46
N VAL A 122 -7.79 11.04 8.95
CA VAL A 122 -7.72 12.09 9.98
C VAL A 122 -7.16 11.51 11.28
N LYS A 123 -7.71 10.38 11.76
CA LYS A 123 -7.20 9.70 12.97
C LYS A 123 -5.77 9.21 12.82
N VAL A 124 -5.42 8.69 11.64
CA VAL A 124 -4.04 8.29 11.30
C VAL A 124 -3.10 9.49 11.36
N TYR A 125 -3.52 10.65 10.85
CA TYR A 125 -2.74 11.88 10.92
C TYR A 125 -2.61 12.41 12.36
N GLU A 126 -3.72 12.49 13.11
CA GLU A 126 -3.75 12.98 14.49
C GLU A 126 -2.90 12.12 15.45
N THR A 127 -2.82 10.82 15.19
CA THR A 127 -2.02 9.87 16.00
C THR A 127 -0.60 9.69 15.45
N SER A 128 -0.21 10.43 14.41
CA SER A 128 1.14 10.37 13.85
C SER A 128 2.11 11.18 14.71
N VAL A 129 3.02 10.47 15.39
CA VAL A 129 4.07 11.09 16.21
C VAL A 129 5.08 11.86 15.33
N PHE A 130 5.28 11.42 14.08
CA PHE A 130 6.21 12.05 13.15
C PHE A 130 5.61 12.13 11.74
N PRO A 131 4.90 13.22 11.40
CA PRO A 131 4.20 13.38 10.13
C PRO A 131 5.05 13.16 8.87
N PRO A 132 6.34 13.57 8.81
CA PRO A 132 7.18 13.29 7.64
C PRO A 132 7.33 11.78 7.34
N LEU A 133 7.38 10.93 8.37
CA LEU A 133 7.44 9.47 8.19
C LEU A 133 6.17 8.93 7.56
N MET A 134 5.02 9.45 8.00
CA MET A 134 3.71 9.11 7.43
C MET A 134 3.63 9.54 5.96
N VAL A 135 4.12 10.73 5.63
CA VAL A 135 4.19 11.20 4.23
C VAL A 135 5.04 10.25 3.40
N VAL A 136 6.25 9.88 3.85
CA VAL A 136 7.09 8.93 3.12
C VAL A 136 6.40 7.57 2.98
N ALA A 137 5.75 7.08 4.02
CA ALA A 137 5.03 5.80 3.99
C ALA A 137 3.87 5.81 2.97
N PHE A 138 2.95 6.75 3.08
CA PHE A 138 1.69 6.73 2.33
C PHE A 138 1.75 7.46 0.98
N VAL A 139 2.65 8.43 0.80
CA VAL A 139 2.77 9.20 -0.44
C VAL A 139 3.85 8.62 -1.36
N VAL A 140 4.84 7.92 -0.80
CA VAL A 140 5.96 7.36 -1.58
C VAL A 140 5.97 5.84 -1.56
N ALA A 141 6.11 5.22 -0.39
CA ALA A 141 6.36 3.79 -0.28
C ALA A 141 5.16 2.94 -0.72
N ALA A 142 3.96 3.23 -0.21
CA ALA A 142 2.73 2.52 -0.58
C ALA A 142 2.43 2.67 -2.09
N PRO A 143 2.37 3.88 -2.69
CA PRO A 143 2.13 4.03 -4.13
C PRO A 143 3.20 3.36 -5.00
N LEU A 144 4.47 3.41 -4.58
CA LEU A 144 5.55 2.70 -5.28
C LEU A 144 5.30 1.19 -5.31
N PHE A 145 4.95 0.61 -4.16
CA PHE A 145 4.63 -0.81 -4.07
C PHE A 145 3.38 -1.16 -4.90
N GLU A 146 2.33 -0.36 -4.80
CA GLU A 146 1.08 -0.56 -5.55
C GLU A 146 1.30 -0.52 -7.06
N GLU A 147 2.06 0.45 -7.58
CA GLU A 147 2.36 0.51 -9.02
C GLU A 147 3.18 -0.71 -9.49
N LEU A 148 4.16 -1.15 -8.70
CA LEU A 148 4.97 -2.33 -9.06
C LEU A 148 4.15 -3.62 -8.99
N LEU A 149 3.31 -3.77 -7.96
CA LEU A 149 2.51 -4.96 -7.75
C LEU A 149 1.32 -5.03 -8.72
N PHE A 150 0.48 -4.00 -8.77
CA PHE A 150 -0.76 -4.01 -9.56
C PHE A 150 -0.46 -3.82 -11.05
N ARG A 151 0.15 -2.70 -11.42
CA ARG A 151 0.38 -2.36 -12.83
C ARG A 151 1.48 -3.19 -13.46
N GLY A 152 2.55 -3.42 -12.72
CA GLY A 152 3.66 -4.25 -13.18
C GLY A 152 3.30 -5.73 -13.11
N PHE A 153 3.29 -6.27 -11.89
CA PHE A 153 3.35 -7.70 -11.68
C PHE A 153 2.05 -8.46 -11.95
N LEU A 154 0.94 -7.98 -11.36
CA LEU A 154 -0.37 -8.63 -11.44
C LEU A 154 -0.97 -8.49 -12.82
N PHE A 155 -0.99 -7.28 -13.38
CA PHE A 155 -1.58 -7.03 -14.70
C PHE A 155 -0.89 -7.84 -15.80
N GLU A 156 0.44 -7.77 -15.91
CA GLU A 156 1.17 -8.56 -16.90
C GLU A 156 1.10 -10.07 -16.61
N GLY A 157 1.01 -10.44 -15.32
CA GLY A 157 0.81 -11.81 -14.87
C GLY A 157 -0.53 -12.41 -15.29
N ILE A 158 -1.63 -11.63 -15.21
CA ILE A 158 -2.98 -12.03 -15.63
C ILE A 158 -3.06 -12.12 -17.15
N ARG A 159 -2.56 -11.11 -17.87
CA ARG A 159 -2.56 -11.06 -19.35
C ARG A 159 -1.92 -12.28 -20.01
N ARG A 160 -0.93 -12.88 -19.34
CA ARG A 160 -0.19 -14.07 -19.82
C ARG A 160 -0.63 -15.38 -19.16
N SER A 161 -1.61 -15.30 -18.27
CA SER A 161 -2.25 -16.48 -17.70
C SER A 161 -3.31 -17.03 -18.66
N ARG A 162 -3.91 -18.18 -18.32
CA ARG A 162 -4.99 -18.79 -19.10
C ARG A 162 -6.25 -17.92 -19.19
N LEU A 163 -6.43 -16.97 -18.27
CA LEU A 163 -7.52 -15.98 -18.26
C LEU A 163 -7.35 -14.92 -19.36
N GLY A 164 -6.12 -14.74 -19.90
CA GLY A 164 -5.86 -13.77 -20.96
C GLY A 164 -6.12 -12.32 -20.54
N ALA A 165 -6.21 -11.41 -21.52
CA ALA A 165 -6.40 -9.98 -21.27
C ALA A 165 -7.88 -9.56 -21.12
N ALA A 166 -8.83 -10.42 -21.49
CA ALA A 166 -10.26 -10.15 -21.45
C ALA A 166 -10.94 -10.62 -20.15
N GLY A 167 -10.24 -11.41 -19.33
CA GLY A 167 -10.77 -12.02 -18.10
C GLY A 167 -11.06 -13.50 -18.29
#